data_AF-K2E2C9-F1
#
_entry.id   AF-K2E2C9-F1
#
_cell.length_a   1.000
_cell.length_b   1.000
_cell.length_c   1.000
_cell.angle_alpha   90.00
_cell.angle_beta   90.00
_cell.angle_gamma   90.00
#
_symmetry.space_group_name_H-M   'P 1'
#
loop_
_entity.id
_entity.type
_entity.pdbx_description
1 polymer ?
#
loop_
_entity_poly.entity_id
_entity_poly.type
_entity_poly.pdbx_seq_one_letter_code
_entity_poly.pdbx_strand_id
1 'polypeptide(L)'
;MEKVINSLKQGASVKITLGSDDICEHCLNPNNNMCSQAYAEKLDSTVMNIIGLQEGEVVDFQEKTNLLKKIMNPQAHQRICEKCVWMKKGLCTDTF
;
A
#
# COMPACT_ATOMS: atom_id res chain seq x y z
N MET A 1 -16.68 6.51 -9.49
CA MET A 1 -15.45 6.81 -8.72
C MET A 1 -15.42 8.23 -8.15
N GLU A 2 -15.77 9.27 -8.93
CA GLU A 2 -15.64 10.68 -8.51
C GLU A 2 -16.31 11.01 -7.17
N LYS A 3 -17.54 10.54 -6.93
CA LYS A 3 -18.25 10.73 -5.66
C LYS A 3 -17.48 10.17 -4.45
N VAL A 4 -16.87 9.00 -4.59
CA VAL A 4 -16.08 8.36 -3.54
C VAL A 4 -14.82 9.17 -3.27
N ILE A 5 -14.11 9.57 -4.33
CA ILE A 5 -12.89 10.39 -4.22
C ILE A 5 -13.18 11.71 -3.50
N ASN A 6 -14.28 12.38 -3.84
CA ASN A 6 -14.67 13.64 -3.18
C ASN A 6 -14.98 13.43 -1.70
N SER A 7 -15.62 12.33 -1.34
CA SER A 7 -15.89 11.98 0.06
C SER A 7 -14.60 11.73 0.84
N LEU A 8 -13.66 10.95 0.29
CA LEU A 8 -12.34 10.72 0.90
C LEU A 8 -11.56 12.02 1.09
N LYS A 9 -11.58 12.90 0.08
CA LYS A 9 -10.96 14.24 0.14
C LYS A 9 -11.63 15.18 1.15
N GLN A 10 -12.80 14.86 1.68
CA GLN A 10 -13.51 15.66 2.68
C GLN A 10 -13.40 15.08 4.11
N GLY A 11 -12.54 14.06 4.33
CA GLY A 11 -12.35 13.47 5.66
C GLY A 11 -13.33 12.34 5.96
N ALA A 12 -13.71 11.54 4.95
CA ALA A 12 -14.50 10.35 5.21
C ALA A 12 -13.72 9.33 6.07
N SER A 13 -14.42 8.69 7.00
CA SER A 13 -13.87 7.56 7.74
C SER A 13 -13.83 6.32 6.86
N VAL A 14 -12.72 5.59 6.93
CA VAL A 14 -12.51 4.33 6.20
C VAL A 14 -12.19 3.21 7.17
N LYS A 15 -12.70 2.00 6.89
CA LYS A 15 -12.34 0.80 7.64
C LYS A 15 -11.17 0.12 6.94
N ILE A 16 -10.12 -0.21 7.69
CA ILE A 16 -8.98 -0.95 7.16
C ILE A 16 -9.34 -2.44 7.08
N THR A 17 -9.10 -3.05 5.92
CA THR A 17 -9.39 -4.45 5.63
C THR A 17 -8.22 -5.09 4.93
N LEU A 18 -7.88 -6.32 5.30
CA LEU A 18 -6.87 -7.13 4.60
C LEU A 18 -7.55 -8.06 3.59
N GLY A 19 -6.88 -8.29 2.46
CA GLY A 19 -7.36 -9.18 1.42
C GLY A 19 -6.61 -8.94 0.12
N SER A 20 -6.62 -9.95 -0.75
CA SER A 20 -6.16 -9.80 -2.13
C SER A 20 -7.22 -9.07 -2.95
N ASP A 21 -6.80 -8.18 -3.84
CA ASP A 21 -7.69 -7.53 -4.81
C ASP A 21 -7.71 -8.27 -6.15
N ASP A 22 -8.53 -7.77 -7.08
CA ASP A 22 -8.66 -8.33 -8.44
C ASP A 22 -7.32 -8.31 -9.21
N ILE A 23 -6.37 -7.44 -8.85
CA ILE A 23 -5.04 -7.37 -9.48
C ILE A 23 -4.19 -8.56 -9.02
N CYS A 24 -4.23 -8.89 -7.74
CA CYS A 24 -3.54 -10.04 -7.16
C CYS A 24 -4.03 -11.37 -7.77
N GLU A 25 -5.33 -11.52 -8.00
CA GLU A 25 -5.92 -12.74 -8.61
C GLU A 25 -5.38 -13.03 -10.02
N HIS A 26 -5.12 -11.98 -10.80
CA HIS A 26 -4.62 -12.09 -12.17
C HIS A 26 -3.09 -12.01 -12.28
N CYS A 27 -2.37 -12.04 -11.16
CA CYS A 27 -0.91 -11.99 -11.17
C CYS A 27 -0.36 -13.25 -11.85
N LEU A 28 0.26 -13.09 -13.03
CA LEU A 28 0.76 -14.18 -13.89
C LEU A 28 1.94 -14.98 -13.28
N ASN A 29 2.39 -14.65 -12.08
CA ASN A 29 3.57 -15.26 -11.43
C ASN A 29 3.35 -15.56 -9.93
N PRO A 30 2.28 -16.26 -9.52
CA PRO A 30 1.99 -16.50 -8.10
C PRO A 30 3.03 -17.45 -7.46
N ASN A 31 3.69 -18.27 -8.28
CA ASN A 31 4.68 -19.28 -7.88
C ASN A 31 6.14 -18.87 -8.17
N ASN A 32 6.36 -17.71 -8.79
CA ASN A 32 7.71 -17.19 -8.94
C ASN A 32 8.03 -16.41 -7.65
N ASN A 33 9.21 -16.60 -7.05
CA ASN A 33 9.65 -16.00 -5.76
C ASN A 33 9.67 -14.45 -5.73
N MET A 34 9.13 -13.83 -6.76
CA MET A 34 9.15 -12.43 -7.09
C MET A 34 7.87 -11.70 -6.64
N CYS A 35 6.68 -12.33 -6.72
CA CYS A 35 5.42 -11.76 -6.23
C CYS A 35 4.56 -12.86 -5.57
N SER A 36 5.15 -13.57 -4.61
CA SER A 36 4.40 -14.56 -3.84
C SER A 36 3.41 -13.89 -2.89
N GLN A 37 2.31 -14.57 -2.59
CA GLN A 37 1.32 -14.12 -1.60
C GLN A 37 1.99 -13.73 -0.27
N ALA A 38 2.91 -14.56 0.22
CA ALA A 38 3.65 -14.29 1.45
C ALA A 38 4.55 -13.04 1.38
N TYR A 39 5.06 -12.69 0.19
CA TYR A 39 5.82 -11.45 0.02
C TYR A 39 4.90 -10.22 0.04
N ALA A 40 3.75 -10.30 -0.63
CA ALA A 40 2.75 -9.23 -0.63
C ALA A 40 2.23 -8.97 0.80
N GLU A 41 1.80 -10.01 1.51
CA GLU A 41 1.32 -9.91 2.90
C GLU A 41 2.38 -9.33 3.84
N LYS A 42 3.66 -9.69 3.65
CA LYS A 42 4.77 -9.13 4.42
C LYS A 42 5.00 -7.66 4.11
N LEU A 43 4.88 -7.26 2.84
CA LEU A 43 5.01 -5.87 2.42
C LEU A 43 3.88 -5.02 3.02
N ASP A 44 2.63 -5.49 2.93
CA ASP A 44 1.45 -4.85 3.50
C ASP A 44 1.61 -4.70 5.02
N SER A 45 1.98 -5.77 5.71
CA SER A 45 2.23 -5.74 7.16
C SER A 45 3.33 -4.75 7.53
N THR A 46 4.39 -4.64 6.71
CA THR A 46 5.48 -3.68 6.95
C THR A 46 4.98 -2.24 6.82
N VAL A 47 4.22 -1.95 5.77
CA VAL A 47 3.65 -0.62 5.52
C VAL A 47 2.62 -0.24 6.60
N MET A 48 1.74 -1.17 6.97
CA MET A 48 0.76 -0.96 8.04
C MET A 48 1.44 -0.63 9.37
N ASN A 49 2.49 -1.37 9.75
CA ASN A 49 3.23 -1.10 10.98
C ASN A 49 3.89 0.29 10.97
N ILE A 50 4.40 0.74 9.82
CA ILE A 50 5.02 2.06 9.67
C ILE A 50 4.00 3.19 9.82
N ILE A 51 2.80 3.02 9.27
CA ILE A 51 1.73 4.02 9.33
C ILE A 51 0.95 3.92 10.67
N GLY A 52 1.14 2.83 11.41
CA GLY A 52 0.35 2.53 12.61
C GLY A 52 -1.10 2.22 12.23
N LEU A 53 -1.28 1.25 11.33
CA LEU A 53 -2.58 0.72 10.93
C LEU A 53 -2.80 -0.70 11.45
N GLN A 54 -4.05 -1.04 11.70
CA GLN A 54 -4.51 -2.36 12.17
C GLN A 54 -5.76 -2.78 11.39
N GLU A 55 -5.88 -4.08 11.08
CA GLU A 55 -7.09 -4.57 10.45
C GLU A 55 -8.33 -4.33 11.33
N GLY A 56 -9.42 -3.90 10.71
CA GLY A 56 -10.70 -3.67 11.36
C GLY A 56 -10.85 -2.29 11.99
N GLU A 57 -9.78 -1.51 12.11
CA GLU A 57 -9.86 -0.14 12.63
C GLU A 57 -10.61 0.79 11.67
N VAL A 58 -11.24 1.82 12.23
CA VAL A 58 -11.86 2.90 11.46
C VAL A 58 -11.03 4.17 11.66
N VAL A 59 -10.53 4.74 10.57
CA VAL A 59 -9.60 5.88 10.58
C VAL A 59 -10.10 7.02 9.71
N ASP A 60 -9.68 8.24 10.03
CA ASP A 60 -9.84 9.38 9.13
C ASP A 60 -8.87 9.25 7.94
N PHE A 61 -9.42 9.28 6.74
CA PHE A 61 -8.64 9.10 5.52
C PHE A 61 -7.60 10.20 5.31
N GLN A 62 -7.94 11.47 5.62
CA GLN A 62 -7.02 12.59 5.41
C GLN A 62 -5.86 12.54 6.41
N GLU A 63 -6.14 12.25 7.69
CA GLU A 63 -5.15 12.13 8.75
C GLU A 63 -4.09 11.10 8.38
N LYS A 64 -4.51 9.87 8.04
CA LYS A 64 -3.58 8.79 7.67
C LYS A 64 -2.84 9.08 6.37
N THR A 65 -3.48 9.72 5.38
CA THR A 65 -2.81 10.13 4.15
C THR A 65 -1.75 11.20 4.40
N ASN A 66 -2.01 12.16 5.30
CA ASN A 66 -1.04 13.18 5.67
C ASN A 66 0.14 12.60 6.44
N LEU A 67 -0.11 11.62 7.31
CA LEU A 67 0.95 10.86 7.97
C LEU A 67 1.80 10.08 6.96
N LEU A 68 1.16 9.37 6.03
CA LEU A 68 1.84 8.62 4.97
C LEU A 68 2.79 9.51 4.16
N LYS A 69 2.35 10.70 3.75
CA LYS A 69 3.18 11.67 3.01
C LYS A 69 4.42 12.14 3.78
N LYS A 70 4.36 12.19 5.12
CA LYS A 70 5.50 12.58 5.96
C LYS A 70 6.50 11.44 6.11
N ILE A 71 6.03 10.19 6.12
CA ILE A 71 6.87 9.02 6.36
C ILE A 71 7.46 8.48 5.05
N MET A 72 6.66 8.40 3.99
CA MET A 72 7.12 7.95 2.66
C MET A 72 7.90 9.03 1.94
N ASN A 73 9.21 8.99 2.17
CA ASN A 73 10.21 9.67 1.36
C ASN A 73 10.95 8.65 0.46
N PRO A 74 11.79 9.10 -0.49
CA PRO A 74 12.50 8.20 -1.40
C PRO A 74 13.33 7.11 -0.72
N GLN A 75 13.96 7.43 0.42
CA GLN A 75 14.78 6.46 1.17
C GLN A 75 13.91 5.38 1.83
N ALA A 76 12.79 5.78 2.41
CA ALA A 76 11.83 4.84 3.01
C ALA A 76 11.22 3.93 1.93
N HIS A 77 10.83 4.51 0.80
CA HIS A 77 10.33 3.75 -0.34
C HIS A 77 11.36 2.74 -0.85
N GLN A 78 12.61 3.16 -1.08
CA GLN A 78 13.69 2.27 -1.52
C GLN A 78 13.92 1.13 -0.53
N ARG A 79 13.91 1.41 0.77
CA ARG A 79 14.10 0.41 1.82
C ARG A 79 12.97 -0.60 1.91
N ILE A 80 11.71 -0.15 1.82
CA ILE A 80 10.52 -1.00 1.90
C ILE A 80 10.42 -1.87 0.65
N CYS A 81 10.66 -1.28 -0.52
CA CYS A 81 10.47 -1.90 -1.82
C CYS A 81 11.75 -2.52 -2.41
N GLU A 82 12.84 -2.65 -1.65
CA GLU A 82 14.16 -3.12 -2.14
C GLU A 82 14.08 -4.42 -2.94
N LYS A 83 13.22 -5.34 -2.50
CA LYS A 83 13.02 -6.65 -3.14
C LYS A 83 11.83 -6.70 -4.10
N CYS A 84 11.06 -5.62 -4.22
CA CYS A 84 9.85 -5.54 -5.00
C CYS A 84 10.15 -5.59 -6.50
N VAL A 85 9.40 -6.42 -7.22
CA VAL A 85 9.53 -6.59 -8.68
C VAL A 85 9.19 -5.33 -9.43
N TRP A 86 8.18 -4.59 -8.98
CA TRP A 86 7.71 -3.40 -9.68
C TRP A 86 8.77 -2.31 -9.63
N MET A 87 9.41 -2.13 -8.46
CA MET A 87 10.53 -1.20 -8.32
C MET A 87 11.73 -1.64 -9.17
N LYS A 88 12.09 -2.93 -9.17
CA LYS A 88 13.18 -3.47 -10.02
C LYS A 88 12.93 -3.29 -11.51
N LYS A 89 11.67 -3.26 -11.93
CA LYS A 89 11.25 -3.02 -13.32
C LYS A 89 11.10 -1.54 -13.66
N GLY A 90 11.37 -0.63 -12.73
CA GLY A 90 11.22 0.81 -12.97
C GLY A 90 9.78 1.31 -12.99
N LEU A 91 8.80 0.50 -12.57
CA LEU A 91 7.37 0.87 -12.67
C LEU A 91 6.94 1.89 -11.61
N CYS A 92 7.68 1.98 -10.50
CA CYS A 92 7.38 2.86 -9.36
C CYS A 92 8.60 3.69 -8.94
N THR A 93 9.55 3.95 -9.85
CA THR A 93 10.80 4.65 -9.52
C THR A 93 10.66 6.17 -9.48
N ASP A 94 9.66 6.74 -10.15
CA ASP A 94 9.47 8.19 -10.27
C ASP A 94 8.40 8.75 -9.31
N THR A 95 8.16 8.06 -8.18
CA THR A 95 6.96 8.29 -7.36
C THR A 95 7.10 9.38 -6.29
N PHE A 96 8.13 10.24 -6.34
CA PHE A 96 8.42 11.27 -5.34
C PHE A 96 8.93 12.57 -5.95
#